data_AF-A0A920HV42-F1
#
_entry.id   AF-A0A920HV42-F1
#
_cell.length_a   1.000
_cell.length_b   1.000
_cell.length_c   1.000
_cell.angle_alpha   90.00
_cell.angle_beta   90.00
_cell.angle_gamma   90.00
#
_symmetry.space_group_name_H-M   'P 1'
#
loop_
_entity.id
_entity.type
_entity.pdbx_description
1 polymer ?
#
loop_
_entity_poly.entity_id
_entity_poly.type
_entity_poly.pdbx_seq_one_letter_code
_entity_poly.pdbx_strand_id
1 'polypeptide(L)'
;MENLQYITGDLVSPWADVKMDVHNIPFNDNEFDVVICNHVLEHVRDDKKVMEEFYRVMKKGGWGIFQVPINKNNKQTIEDPNITDPKDRERLYWQSDHLRL
;
A
#
# COMPACT_ATOMS: atom_id res chain seq x y z
N MET A 1 -15.59 -7.95 17.88
CA MET A 1 -15.85 -6.61 18.45
C MET A 1 -17.23 -6.21 17.99
N GLU A 2 -18.18 -5.98 18.91
CA GLU A 2 -19.61 -5.82 18.56
C GLU A 2 -19.91 -4.58 17.70
N ASN A 3 -19.01 -3.60 17.68
CA ASN A 3 -19.19 -2.33 16.97
C ASN A 3 -18.17 -2.08 15.83
N LEU A 4 -17.41 -3.10 15.44
CA LEU A 4 -16.40 -2.97 14.39
C LEU A 4 -16.68 -3.98 13.27
N GLN A 5 -16.98 -3.47 12.09
CA GLN A 5 -16.93 -4.23 10.85
C GLN A 5 -15.52 -4.08 10.29
N TYR A 6 -14.84 -5.21 10.08
CA TYR A 6 -13.46 -5.24 9.62
C TYR A 6 -13.35 -6.27 8.51
N ILE A 7 -12.68 -5.88 7.43
CA ILE A 7 -12.40 -6.72 6.27
C ILE A 7 -10.93 -6.56 5.89
N THR A 8 -10.31 -7.66 5.49
CA THR A 8 -8.92 -7.70 5.05
C THR A 8 -8.84 -7.89 3.54
N GLY A 9 -7.85 -7.26 2.91
CA GLY A 9 -7.61 -7.41 1.49
C GLY A 9 -6.12 -7.61 1.21
N ASP A 10 -5.80 -8.59 0.36
CA ASP A 10 -4.41 -8.89 -0.02
C ASP A 10 -4.38 -9.55 -1.40
N LEU A 11 -3.30 -9.33 -2.15
CA LEU A 11 -3.11 -9.92 -3.48
C LEU A 11 -2.80 -11.43 -3.41
N VAL A 12 -1.96 -11.86 -2.45
CA VAL A 12 -1.33 -13.19 -2.41
C VAL A 12 -1.69 -14.00 -1.16
N SER A 13 -1.91 -13.38 0.00
CA SER A 13 -2.24 -14.05 1.26
C SER A 13 -3.51 -14.89 1.16
N PRO A 14 -3.49 -16.17 1.55
CA PRO A 14 -4.69 -17.02 1.56
C PRO A 14 -5.64 -16.69 2.71
N TRP A 15 -5.23 -15.83 3.65
CA TRP A 15 -5.98 -15.50 4.87
C TRP A 15 -6.79 -14.22 4.76
N ALA A 16 -6.62 -13.45 3.69
CA ALA A 16 -7.39 -12.24 3.47
C ALA A 16 -8.83 -12.57 3.07
N ASP A 17 -9.78 -11.80 3.60
CA ASP A 17 -11.20 -11.93 3.26
C ASP A 17 -11.46 -11.65 1.77
N VAL A 18 -10.67 -10.72 1.20
CA VAL A 18 -10.76 -10.32 -0.20
C VAL A 18 -9.42 -10.46 -0.90
N LYS A 19 -9.42 -11.19 -2.02
CA LYS A 19 -8.32 -11.20 -2.97
C LYS A 19 -8.41 -9.97 -3.86
N MET A 20 -7.45 -9.05 -3.74
CA MET A 20 -7.48 -7.80 -4.51
C MET A 20 -6.11 -7.27 -4.89
N ASP A 21 -6.06 -6.59 -6.03
CA ASP A 21 -4.98 -5.68 -6.38
C ASP A 21 -5.33 -4.29 -5.87
N VAL A 22 -4.46 -3.70 -5.05
CA VAL A 22 -4.69 -2.39 -4.43
C VAL A 22 -4.70 -1.23 -5.44
N HIS A 23 -4.25 -1.46 -6.68
CA HIS A 23 -4.47 -0.49 -7.76
C HIS A 23 -5.93 -0.43 -8.22
N ASN A 24 -6.75 -1.43 -7.92
CA ASN A 24 -8.18 -1.43 -8.25
C ASN A 24 -8.95 -2.12 -7.11
N ILE A 25 -9.25 -1.35 -6.07
CA ILE A 25 -9.91 -1.83 -4.86
C ILE A 25 -11.38 -2.13 -5.18
N PRO A 26 -11.87 -3.37 -4.99
CA PRO A 26 -13.20 -3.81 -5.43
C PRO A 26 -14.33 -3.38 -4.48
N PHE A 27 -14.27 -2.15 -3.98
CA PHE A 27 -15.26 -1.55 -3.10
C PHE A 27 -15.77 -0.23 -3.69
N ASN A 28 -16.92 0.21 -3.20
CA ASN A 28 -17.55 1.43 -3.65
C ASN A 28 -16.83 2.66 -3.10
N ASP A 29 -17.14 3.80 -3.70
CA ASP A 29 -16.69 5.09 -3.21
C ASP A 29 -17.29 5.35 -1.82
N ASN A 30 -16.51 5.96 -0.92
CA ASN A 30 -16.96 6.34 0.44
C ASN A 30 -17.55 5.17 1.24
N GLU A 31 -16.94 3.98 1.17
CA GLU A 31 -17.40 2.79 1.87
C GLU A 31 -16.79 2.67 3.29
N PHE A 32 -15.51 3.04 3.46
CA PHE A 32 -14.77 2.82 4.71
C PHE A 32 -14.60 4.09 5.54
N ASP A 33 -14.87 4.01 6.85
CA ASP A 33 -14.57 5.08 7.80
C ASP A 33 -13.07 5.16 8.13
N VAL A 34 -12.39 4.00 8.13
CA VAL A 34 -10.97 3.86 8.45
C VAL A 34 -10.30 2.93 7.46
N VAL A 35 -9.13 3.33 6.97
CA VAL A 35 -8.27 2.51 6.10
C VAL A 35 -6.92 2.26 6.77
N ILE A 36 -6.41 1.03 6.71
CA ILE A 36 -5.05 0.72 7.15
C ILE A 36 -4.32 0.08 5.96
N CYS A 37 -3.21 0.67 5.57
CA CYS A 37 -2.32 0.19 4.55
C CYS A 37 -0.94 -0.02 5.18
N ASN A 38 -0.58 -1.29 5.41
CA ASN A 38 0.60 -1.65 6.17
C ASN A 38 1.65 -2.28 5.27
N HIS A 39 2.74 -1.55 4.99
CA HIS A 39 3.87 -2.04 4.20
C HIS A 39 3.48 -2.56 2.82
N VAL A 40 2.70 -1.76 2.09
CA VAL A 40 2.23 -2.09 0.73
C VAL A 40 2.76 -1.09 -0.30
N LEU A 41 2.80 0.20 0.03
CA LEU A 41 3.11 1.25 -0.95
C LEU A 41 4.52 1.13 -1.50
N GLU A 42 5.47 0.55 -0.78
CA GLU A 42 6.83 0.32 -1.27
C GLU A 42 6.94 -0.80 -2.33
N HIS A 43 5.89 -1.60 -2.51
CA HIS A 43 5.85 -2.73 -3.44
C HIS A 43 5.09 -2.45 -4.75
N VAL A 44 4.35 -1.34 -4.82
CA VAL A 44 3.46 -1.02 -5.96
C VAL A 44 4.13 -0.08 -6.95
N ARG A 45 3.92 -0.27 -8.25
CA ARG A 45 4.56 0.59 -9.26
C ARG A 45 3.94 1.98 -9.35
N ASP A 46 2.62 2.09 -9.22
CA ASP A 46 1.88 3.36 -9.30
C ASP A 46 1.24 3.65 -7.93
N ASP A 47 2.07 4.06 -6.98
CA ASP A 47 1.64 4.41 -5.62
C ASP A 47 0.63 5.56 -5.61
N LYS A 48 0.74 6.50 -6.55
CA LYS A 48 -0.22 7.57 -6.71
C LYS A 48 -1.61 7.02 -7.01
N LYS A 49 -1.76 6.13 -7.99
CA LYS A 49 -3.04 5.47 -8.28
C LYS A 49 -3.57 4.70 -7.08
N VAL A 50 -2.68 4.03 -6.34
CA VAL A 50 -3.07 3.32 -5.11
C VAL A 50 -3.59 4.27 -4.04
N MET A 51 -2.94 5.43 -3.86
CA MET A 51 -3.43 6.48 -2.94
C MET A 51 -4.76 7.08 -3.41
N GLU A 52 -4.98 7.23 -4.72
CA GLU A 52 -6.26 7.65 -5.29
C GLU A 52 -7.38 6.63 -5.01
N GLU A 53 -7.09 5.32 -5.12
CA GLU A 53 -8.05 4.26 -4.77
C GLU A 53 -8.38 4.26 -3.27
N PHE A 54 -7.38 4.39 -2.39
CA PHE A 54 -7.62 4.51 -0.95
C PHE A 54 -8.44 5.76 -0.61
N TYR A 55 -8.18 6.89 -1.28
CA TYR A 55 -8.98 8.09 -1.12
C TYR A 55 -10.42 7.89 -1.61
N ARG A 56 -10.62 7.21 -2.74
CA ARG A 56 -11.93 6.92 -3.32
C ARG A 56 -12.80 6.10 -2.38
N VAL A 57 -12.27 5.00 -1.86
CA VAL A 57 -13.04 4.08 -1.00
C VAL A 57 -13.23 4.60 0.42
N MET A 58 -12.44 5.57 0.86
CA MET A 58 -12.58 6.20 2.17
C MET A 58 -13.68 7.26 2.18
N LYS A 59 -14.52 7.26 3.21
CA LYS A 59 -15.57 8.27 3.41
C LYS A 59 -14.98 9.67 3.59
N LYS A 60 -15.73 10.69 3.18
CA LYS A 60 -15.46 12.08 3.56
C LYS A 60 -15.37 12.21 5.10
N GLY A 61 -14.24 12.70 5.59
CA GLY A 61 -13.97 12.81 7.03
C GLY A 61 -13.44 11.52 7.68
N GLY A 62 -13.36 10.43 6.93
CA GLY A 62 -12.62 9.23 7.34
C GLY A 62 -11.12 9.50 7.39
N TRP A 63 -10.38 8.55 7.97
CA TRP A 63 -8.93 8.67 8.15
C TRP A 63 -8.22 7.35 7.84
N GLY A 64 -6.93 7.44 7.52
CA GLY A 64 -6.12 6.27 7.22
C GLY A 64 -4.76 6.28 7.90
N ILE A 65 -4.25 5.07 8.17
CA ILE A 65 -2.86 4.84 8.60
C ILE A 65 -2.13 4.15 7.44
N PHE A 66 -1.07 4.79 6.97
CA PHE A 66 -0.22 4.30 5.89
C PHE A 66 1.18 4.11 6.45
N GLN A 67 1.62 2.87 6.56
CA GLN A 67 2.94 2.52 7.09
C GLN A 67 3.84 2.10 5.94
N VAL A 68 5.00 2.74 5.86
CA VAL A 68 6.03 2.48 4.86
C VAL A 68 7.41 2.56 5.51
N PRO A 69 8.45 1.94 4.94
CA PRO A 69 9.82 2.20 5.30
C PRO A 69 10.15 3.68 5.07
N ILE A 70 10.84 4.31 6.04
CA ILE A 70 11.29 5.70 5.92
C ILE A 70 12.79 5.78 6.20
N ASN A 71 13.56 6.15 5.19
CA ASN A 71 14.95 6.53 5.38
C ASN A 71 15.08 8.03 5.72
N LYS A 72 15.22 8.34 7.02
CA LYS A 72 15.33 9.74 7.50
C LYS A 72 16.56 10.49 7.01
N ASN A 73 17.56 9.78 6.47
CA ASN A 73 18.76 10.41 5.90
C ASN A 73 18.54 10.85 4.45
N ASN A 74 17.52 10.34 3.77
CA ASN A 74 17.16 10.70 2.41
C ASN A 74 16.16 11.86 2.43
N LYS A 75 16.44 12.93 1.68
CA LYS A 75 15.50 14.07 1.53
C LYS A 75 14.39 13.78 0.53
N GLN A 76 14.59 12.81 -0.35
CA GLN A 76 13.67 12.41 -1.40
C GLN A 76 13.64 10.88 -1.44
N THR A 77 12.46 10.33 -1.75
CA THR A 77 12.30 8.92 -2.04
C THR A 77 13.12 8.55 -3.27
N ILE A 78 13.92 7.50 -3.14
CA ILE A 78 14.73 6.96 -4.21
C ILE A 78 13.91 5.87 -4.89
N GLU A 79 13.73 5.99 -6.21
CA GLU A 79 13.02 5.05 -7.06
C GLU A 79 13.62 5.09 -8.47
N ASP A 80 13.88 3.93 -9.06
CA ASP A 80 14.29 3.80 -10.46
C ASP A 80 13.64 2.55 -11.07
N PRO A 81 12.72 2.72 -12.05
CA PRO A 81 12.00 1.61 -12.66
C PRO A 81 12.90 0.65 -13.46
N ASN A 82 14.13 1.05 -13.78
CA ASN A 82 15.10 0.21 -14.47
C ASN A 82 15.81 -0.77 -13.52
N ILE A 83 15.66 -0.62 -12.20
CA ILE A 83 16.23 -1.51 -11.20
C ILE A 83 15.31 -2.72 -11.01
N THR A 84 15.55 -3.76 -11.79
CA THR A 84 14.73 -4.97 -11.84
C THR A 84 15.35 -6.17 -11.12
N ASP A 85 16.67 -6.18 -10.86
CA ASP A 85 17.33 -7.27 -10.14
C ASP A 85 16.97 -7.22 -8.64
N PRO A 86 16.40 -8.29 -8.06
CA PRO A 86 16.07 -8.36 -6.65
C PRO A 86 17.25 -8.08 -5.71
N LYS A 87 18.48 -8.43 -6.09
CA LYS A 87 19.67 -8.14 -5.28
C LYS A 87 20.02 -6.65 -5.24
N ASP A 88 19.82 -5.95 -6.36
CA ASP A 88 20.00 -4.50 -6.40
C ASP A 88 18.93 -3.78 -5.60
N ARG A 89 17.69 -4.27 -5.62
CA ARG A 89 16.60 -3.77 -4.78
C ARG A 89 16.88 -3.98 -3.30
N GLU A 90 17.34 -5.15 -2.90
CA GLU A 90 17.73 -5.39 -1.51
C GLU A 90 18.85 -4.45 -1.06
N ARG A 91 19.85 -4.22 -1.91
CA ARG A 91 20.96 -3.30 -1.64
C ARG A 91 20.52 -1.83 -1.53
N LEU A 92 19.60 -1.39 -2.37
CA LEU A 92 19.20 0.02 -2.49
C LEU A 92 17.97 0.40 -1.65
N TYR A 93 17.01 -0.52 -1.56
CA TYR A 93 15.69 -0.32 -0.97
C TYR A 93 15.43 -1.21 0.27
N TRP A 94 16.44 -1.94 0.72
CA TRP A 94 16.44 -2.79 1.93
C TRP A 94 15.62 -4.09 1.85
N GLN A 95 14.87 -4.32 0.77
CA GLN A 95 14.18 -5.58 0.53
C GLN A 95 14.13 -5.89 -0.96
N SER A 96 14.14 -7.17 -1.30
CA SER A 96 14.33 -7.63 -2.68
C SER A 96 13.16 -7.33 -3.63
N ASP A 97 11.99 -7.02 -3.09
CA ASP A 97 10.76 -6.68 -3.81
C ASP A 97 10.28 -5.25 -3.58
N HIS A 98 11.00 -4.44 -2.80
CA HIS A 98 10.76 -3.00 -2.75
C HIS A 98 11.11 -2.34 -4.08
N LEU A 99 10.32 -1.34 -4.45
CA LEU A 99 10.52 -0.53 -5.65
C LEU A 99 11.08 0.86 -5.32
N ARG A 100 11.01 1.26 -4.04
CA ARG A 100 11.39 2.59 -3.58
C ARG A 100 11.82 2.60 -2.13
N LEU A 101 12.57 3.64 -1.74
CA LEU A 101 12.97 3.92 -0.35
C LEU A 101 13.29 5.39 -0.07
#